data_AF-A0A4S3B422-F1
#
_entry.id   AF-A0A4S3B422-F1
#
_cell.length_a   1.000
_cell.length_b   1.000
_cell.length_c   1.000
_cell.angle_alpha   90.00
_cell.angle_beta   90.00
_cell.angle_gamma   90.00
#
_symmetry.space_group_name_H-M   'P 1'
#
loop_
_entity.id
_entity.type
_entity.pdbx_description
1 polymer ?
#
loop_
_entity_poly.entity_id
_entity_poly.type
_entity_poly.pdbx_seq_one_letter_code
_entity_poly.pdbx_strand_id
1 'polypeptide(L)'
;MKKILLVLSMMVVLVGCTKNETYEQTMLEAKEAIFERKFPQAEELIEVAIKESKKDDTAKYIQKQLKLYQSGLKNVEGNKKDIAQGEFEEVIATTNGSPQLIIFAQEDLKKITDEKKNSEEAKKEVTQDKKADENSLWNEHKDTELANYMVTWGQTMNQQYQQYSNQKNVDLYGVQVPENVLKGEWTMAVDESPVTVEWSQDGTGTKDYQLVAVFSDADTQPYMEKHVYFFVIHQGTPQVLITQQNQGNDHNYLYFHVTSRTDLISAFTEIVKSQADESAQ
;
A
#
# COMPACT_ATOMS: atom_id res chain seq x y z
N MET A 1 37.40 -18.90 -44.17
CA MET A 1 36.86 -17.59 -43.73
C MET A 1 36.10 -17.79 -42.43
N LYS A 2 36.20 -16.81 -41.54
CA LYS A 2 36.16 -16.91 -40.07
C LYS A 2 34.83 -17.44 -39.49
N LYS A 3 34.93 -18.34 -38.51
CA LYS A 3 33.88 -18.62 -37.53
C LYS A 3 33.81 -17.42 -36.58
N ILE A 4 32.69 -16.71 -36.55
CA ILE A 4 32.41 -15.67 -35.54
C ILE A 4 31.74 -16.39 -34.37
N LEU A 5 32.52 -16.63 -33.32
CA LEU A 5 32.03 -17.05 -32.02
C LEU A 5 31.43 -15.80 -31.36
N LEU A 6 30.10 -15.73 -31.28
CA LEU A 6 29.39 -14.66 -30.58
C LEU A 6 29.48 -14.98 -29.08
N VAL A 7 30.56 -14.51 -28.46
CA VAL A 7 30.74 -14.55 -27.00
C VAL A 7 29.75 -13.56 -26.41
N LEU A 8 28.64 -14.09 -25.90
CA LEU A 8 27.72 -13.34 -25.05
C LEU A 8 28.49 -13.04 -23.75
N SER A 9 29.16 -11.89 -23.73
CA SER A 9 29.79 -11.33 -22.54
C SER A 9 28.68 -10.95 -21.58
N MET A 10 28.24 -11.91 -20.77
CA MET A 10 27.47 -11.67 -19.56
C MET A 10 28.34 -10.77 -18.68
N MET A 11 28.04 -9.48 -18.71
CA MET A 11 28.67 -8.47 -17.88
C MET A 11 28.22 -8.75 -16.45
N VAL A 12 28.97 -9.63 -15.78
CA VAL A 12 28.92 -9.77 -14.33
C VAL A 12 29.38 -8.42 -13.80
N VAL A 13 28.43 -7.59 -13.40
CA VAL A 13 28.72 -6.41 -12.58
C VAL A 13 29.21 -6.97 -11.26
N LEU A 14 30.52 -7.09 -11.14
CA LEU A 14 31.20 -7.25 -9.87
C LEU A 14 30.94 -5.95 -9.08
N VAL A 15 29.85 -5.93 -8.33
CA VAL A 15 29.65 -4.92 -7.30
C VAL A 15 30.74 -5.17 -6.27
N GLY A 16 31.71 -4.26 -6.25
CA GLY A 16 32.84 -4.30 -5.34
C GLY A 16 32.35 -4.27 -3.90
N CYS A 17 32.79 -5.26 -3.13
CA CYS A 17 32.57 -5.35 -1.69
C CYS A 17 33.08 -4.10 -0.98
N THR A 18 32.18 -3.33 -0.37
CA THR A 18 32.50 -2.42 0.75
C THR A 18 32.10 -3.09 2.05
N LYS A 19 33.11 -3.46 2.85
CA LYS A 19 32.97 -4.08 4.17
C LYS A 19 32.46 -3.07 5.21
N ASN A 20 31.14 -2.96 5.34
CA ASN A 20 30.37 -2.76 6.58
C ASN A 20 28.90 -2.51 6.20
N GLU A 21 28.24 -3.53 5.64
CA GLU A 21 26.78 -3.54 5.66
C GLU A 21 26.35 -3.70 7.11
N THR A 22 25.52 -2.76 7.57
CA THR A 22 24.96 -2.80 8.91
C THR A 22 23.67 -3.63 8.87
N TYR A 23 23.31 -4.27 9.99
CA TYR A 23 22.06 -5.04 10.14
C TYR A 23 20.85 -4.34 9.48
N GLU A 24 20.72 -3.02 9.67
CA GLU A 24 19.64 -2.22 9.10
C GLU A 24 19.62 -2.22 7.56
N GLN A 25 20.78 -2.11 6.92
CA GLN A 25 20.89 -2.13 5.47
C GLN A 25 20.55 -3.53 4.92
N THR A 26 21.13 -4.57 5.52
CA THR A 26 20.84 -5.97 5.16
C THR A 26 19.33 -6.27 5.28
N MET A 27 18.70 -5.75 6.34
CA MET A 27 17.25 -5.88 6.55
C MET A 27 16.41 -5.08 5.55
N LEU A 28 16.88 -3.92 5.10
CA LEU A 28 16.21 -3.15 4.05
C LEU A 28 16.22 -3.91 2.72
N GLU A 29 17.38 -4.43 2.32
CA GLU A 29 17.53 -5.22 1.09
C GLU A 29 16.71 -6.52 1.15
N ALA A 30 16.65 -7.16 2.33
CA ALA A 30 15.80 -8.33 2.54
C ALA A 30 14.32 -8.01 2.32
N LYS A 31 13.84 -6.87 2.84
CA LYS A 31 12.45 -6.42 2.67
C LYS A 31 12.14 -6.08 1.21
N GLU A 32 13.07 -5.45 0.50
CA GLU A 32 12.96 -5.17 -0.94
C GLU A 32 12.90 -6.47 -1.75
N ALA A 33 13.76 -7.45 -1.46
CA ALA A 33 13.72 -8.75 -2.11
C ALA A 33 12.40 -9.51 -1.84
N ILE A 34 11.82 -9.41 -0.64
CA ILE A 34 10.47 -9.93 -0.35
C ILE A 34 9.43 -9.22 -1.21
N PHE A 35 9.45 -7.89 -1.27
CA PHE A 35 8.53 -7.08 -2.05
C PHE A 35 8.56 -7.44 -3.54
N GLU A 36 9.75 -7.63 -4.10
CA GLU A 36 9.95 -8.06 -5.49
C GLU A 36 9.68 -9.56 -5.73
N ARG A 37 9.21 -10.30 -4.71
CA ARG A 37 9.01 -11.76 -4.71
C ARG A 37 10.28 -12.56 -5.05
N LYS A 38 11.46 -11.98 -4.84
CA LYS A 38 12.78 -12.64 -4.95
C LYS A 38 13.09 -13.42 -3.68
N PHE A 39 12.23 -14.37 -3.33
CA PHE A 39 12.30 -15.07 -2.04
C PHE A 39 13.64 -15.78 -1.74
N PRO A 40 14.34 -16.40 -2.71
CA PRO A 40 15.67 -16.95 -2.45
C PRO A 40 16.70 -15.90 -2.03
N GLN A 41 16.66 -14.72 -2.66
CA GLN A 41 17.53 -13.60 -2.31
C GLN A 41 17.17 -13.04 -0.93
N ALA A 42 15.87 -12.90 -0.65
CA ALA A 42 15.39 -12.47 0.66
C ALA A 42 15.86 -13.41 1.78
N GLU A 43 15.79 -14.73 1.58
CA GLU A 43 16.22 -15.71 2.57
C GLU A 43 17.72 -15.59 2.89
N GLU A 44 18.57 -15.43 1.87
CA GLU A 44 20.01 -15.22 2.05
C GLU A 44 20.31 -13.96 2.87
N LEU A 45 19.68 -12.84 2.52
CA LEU A 45 19.84 -11.56 3.22
C LEU A 45 19.37 -11.64 4.68
N ILE A 46 18.24 -12.29 4.95
CA ILE A 46 17.73 -12.50 6.30
C ILE A 46 18.71 -13.35 7.13
N GLU A 47 19.32 -14.39 6.55
CA GLU A 47 20.33 -15.19 7.23
C GLU A 47 21.59 -14.39 7.58
N VAL A 48 22.00 -13.47 6.71
CA VAL A 48 23.10 -12.54 6.98
C VAL A 48 22.71 -11.63 8.16
N ALA A 49 21.53 -11.00 8.13
CA ALA A 49 21.05 -10.13 9.19
C ALA A 49 20.98 -10.84 10.57
N ILE A 50 20.53 -12.10 10.62
CA ILE A 50 20.50 -12.90 11.85
C ILE A 50 21.92 -13.14 12.42
N LYS A 51 22.93 -13.26 11.57
CA LYS A 51 24.33 -13.46 12.00
C LYS A 51 24.95 -12.17 12.55
N GLU A 52 24.52 -11.01 12.05
CA GLU A 52 25.04 -9.69 12.40
C GLU A 52 24.48 -9.14 13.72
N SER A 53 23.20 -9.39 14.03
CA SER A 53 22.56 -8.91 15.26
C SER A 53 22.04 -10.05 16.13
N LYS A 54 22.54 -10.13 17.37
CA LYS A 54 22.09 -11.12 18.38
C LYS A 54 20.93 -10.63 19.24
N LYS A 55 20.49 -9.38 19.11
CA LYS A 55 19.57 -8.72 20.06
C LYS A 55 18.22 -8.32 19.46
N ASP A 56 18.05 -8.37 18.14
CA ASP A 56 16.78 -8.12 17.47
C ASP A 56 16.25 -9.43 16.88
N ASP A 57 15.03 -9.80 17.28
CA ASP A 57 14.37 -11.01 16.81
C ASP A 57 13.58 -10.78 15.50
N THR A 58 13.47 -9.54 15.01
CA THR A 58 12.75 -9.17 13.78
C THR A 58 13.20 -10.02 12.59
N ALA A 59 14.50 -10.15 12.34
CA ALA A 59 15.02 -10.98 11.25
C ALA A 59 14.58 -12.46 11.38
N LYS A 60 14.46 -12.99 12.60
CA LYS A 60 13.97 -14.36 12.84
C LYS A 60 12.46 -14.48 12.59
N TYR A 61 11.67 -13.46 12.95
CA TYR A 61 10.24 -13.42 12.65
C TYR A 61 9.99 -13.34 11.13
N ILE A 62 10.75 -12.51 10.41
CA ILE A 62 10.69 -12.46 8.94
C ILE A 62 11.09 -13.81 8.34
N GLN A 63 12.17 -14.43 8.83
CA GLN A 63 12.59 -15.75 8.35
C GLN A 63 11.49 -16.81 8.55
N LYS A 64 10.84 -16.80 9.72
CA LYS A 64 9.73 -17.72 10.03
C LYS A 64 8.57 -17.52 9.06
N GLN A 65 8.13 -16.27 8.88
CA GLN A 65 7.05 -15.95 7.94
C GLN A 65 7.38 -16.31 6.51
N LEU A 66 8.61 -16.03 6.05
CA LEU A 66 9.01 -16.30 4.67
C LEU A 66 8.96 -17.81 4.38
N LYS A 67 9.46 -18.63 5.31
CA LYS A 67 9.41 -20.09 5.21
C LYS A 67 7.98 -20.63 5.23
N LEU A 68 7.14 -20.12 6.12
CA LEU A 68 5.72 -20.49 6.16
C LEU A 68 5.00 -20.11 4.86
N TYR A 69 5.22 -18.90 4.36
CA TYR A 69 4.61 -18.42 3.11
C TYR A 69 5.05 -19.25 1.90
N GLN A 70 6.35 -19.53 1.74
CA GLN A 70 6.85 -20.39 0.67
C GLN A 70 6.34 -21.84 0.79
N SER A 71 6.18 -22.36 2.01
CA SER A 71 5.54 -23.67 2.24
C SER A 71 4.08 -23.67 1.79
N GLY A 72 3.33 -22.60 2.12
CA GLY A 72 1.96 -22.39 1.69
C GLY A 72 1.83 -22.43 0.18
N LEU A 73 2.66 -21.65 -0.53
CA LEU A 73 2.71 -21.64 -2.00
C LEU A 73 2.97 -23.05 -2.58
N LYS A 74 3.94 -23.78 -2.03
CA LYS A 74 4.23 -25.16 -2.48
C LYS A 74 3.07 -26.12 -2.23
N ASN A 75 2.33 -25.94 -1.14
CA ASN A 75 1.15 -26.75 -0.84
C ASN A 75 -0.03 -26.39 -1.75
N VAL A 76 -0.17 -25.13 -2.19
CA VAL A 76 -1.10 -24.75 -3.27
C VAL A 76 -0.77 -25.48 -4.56
N GLU A 77 0.49 -25.43 -5.01
CA GLU A 77 0.96 -26.15 -6.21
C GLU A 77 0.74 -27.67 -6.10
N GLY A 78 0.88 -28.22 -4.89
CA GLY A 78 0.62 -29.63 -4.58
C GLY A 78 -0.85 -29.98 -4.37
N ASN A 79 -1.79 -29.06 -4.60
CA ASN A 79 -3.23 -29.20 -4.36
C ASN A 79 -3.62 -29.60 -2.91
N LYS A 80 -2.79 -29.23 -1.93
CA LYS A 80 -3.01 -29.44 -0.49
C LYS A 80 -3.53 -28.17 0.17
N LYS A 81 -4.69 -27.70 -0.30
CA LYS A 81 -5.24 -26.36 0.02
C LYS A 81 -5.50 -26.14 1.50
N ASP A 82 -5.91 -27.16 2.26
CA ASP A 82 -6.13 -27.03 3.71
C ASP A 82 -4.83 -26.75 4.47
N ILE A 83 -3.73 -27.38 4.04
CA ILE A 83 -2.41 -27.18 4.64
C ILE A 83 -1.90 -25.78 4.28
N ALA A 84 -2.04 -25.39 3.01
CA ALA A 84 -1.67 -24.06 2.55
C ALA A 84 -2.44 -22.95 3.29
N GLN A 85 -3.74 -23.15 3.51
CA GLN A 85 -4.58 -22.24 4.29
C GLN A 85 -4.04 -22.06 5.71
N GLY A 86 -3.77 -23.15 6.43
CA GLY A 86 -3.24 -23.06 7.79
C GLY A 86 -1.87 -22.38 7.85
N GLU A 87 -1.01 -22.61 6.85
CA GLU A 87 0.29 -21.96 6.75
C GLU A 87 0.17 -20.45 6.49
N PHE A 88 -0.73 -20.03 5.59
CA PHE A 88 -1.01 -18.61 5.37
C PHE A 88 -1.64 -17.92 6.58
N GLU A 89 -2.55 -18.59 7.29
CA GLU A 89 -3.08 -18.10 8.57
C GLU A 89 -1.97 -17.91 9.61
N GLU A 90 -0.99 -18.82 9.67
CA GLU A 90 0.16 -18.68 10.57
C GLU A 90 1.13 -17.55 10.14
N VAL A 91 1.29 -17.30 8.84
CA VAL A 91 2.01 -16.12 8.34
C VAL A 91 1.33 -14.85 8.84
N ILE A 92 0.00 -14.76 8.69
CA ILE A 92 -0.82 -13.61 9.11
C ILE A 92 -0.77 -13.41 10.64
N ALA A 93 -0.80 -14.49 11.41
CA ALA A 93 -0.76 -14.44 12.87
C ALA A 93 0.61 -14.05 13.45
N THR A 94 1.69 -14.16 12.66
CA THR A 94 3.04 -13.82 13.12
C THR A 94 3.23 -12.31 13.18
N THR A 95 3.17 -11.75 14.39
CA THR A 95 3.44 -10.33 14.65
C THR A 95 4.95 -10.05 14.70
N ASN A 96 5.36 -8.80 14.40
CA ASN A 96 6.78 -8.37 14.35
C ASN A 96 7.64 -8.99 13.23
N GLY A 97 7.02 -9.61 12.23
CA GLY A 97 7.68 -10.04 10.99
C GLY A 97 7.56 -9.01 9.85
N SER A 98 7.52 -9.47 8.60
CA SER A 98 7.33 -8.66 7.40
C SER A 98 5.82 -8.50 7.09
N PRO A 99 5.28 -7.27 7.15
CA PRO A 99 3.89 -7.02 6.75
C PRO A 99 3.61 -7.41 5.29
N GLN A 100 4.61 -7.33 4.41
CA GLN A 100 4.44 -7.71 3.01
C GLN A 100 4.11 -9.20 2.83
N LEU A 101 4.68 -10.06 3.68
CA LEU A 101 4.35 -11.49 3.67
C LEU A 101 2.93 -11.76 4.19
N ILE A 102 2.44 -10.94 5.13
CA ILE A 102 1.05 -11.00 5.59
C ILE A 102 0.10 -10.64 4.44
N ILE A 103 0.38 -9.58 3.69
CA ILE A 103 -0.41 -9.17 2.52
C ILE A 103 -0.45 -10.29 1.49
N PHE A 104 0.71 -10.83 1.10
CA PHE A 104 0.76 -11.94 0.16
C PHE A 104 0.00 -13.18 0.66
N ALA A 105 0.11 -13.50 1.95
CA ALA A 105 -0.64 -14.61 2.55
C ALA A 105 -2.16 -14.36 2.54
N GLN A 106 -2.62 -13.13 2.77
CA GLN A 106 -4.03 -12.77 2.67
C GLN A 106 -4.57 -12.88 1.23
N GLU A 107 -3.81 -12.38 0.24
CA GLU A 107 -4.15 -12.50 -1.18
C GLU A 107 -4.27 -13.97 -1.61
N ASP A 108 -3.30 -14.81 -1.24
CA ASP A 108 -3.29 -16.22 -1.63
C ASP A 108 -4.30 -17.06 -0.83
N LEU A 109 -4.57 -16.70 0.43
CA LEU A 109 -5.66 -17.28 1.21
C LEU A 109 -7.02 -16.98 0.58
N LYS A 110 -7.23 -15.74 0.09
CA LYS A 110 -8.45 -15.37 -0.64
C LYS A 110 -8.63 -16.22 -1.91
N LYS A 111 -7.56 -16.45 -2.68
CA LYS A 111 -7.62 -17.33 -3.86
C LYS A 111 -8.01 -18.76 -3.50
N ILE A 112 -7.47 -19.30 -2.41
CA ILE A 112 -7.82 -20.66 -1.93
C ILE A 112 -9.29 -20.74 -1.51
N THR A 113 -9.80 -19.74 -0.80
CA THR A 113 -11.18 -19.74 -0.27
C THR A 113 -12.20 -19.49 -1.38
N ASP A 114 -11.88 -18.67 -2.38
CA ASP A 114 -12.70 -18.46 -3.57
C ASP A 114 -12.78 -19.74 -4.43
N GLU A 115 -11.70 -20.52 -4.53
CA GLU A 115 -11.72 -21.83 -5.19
C GLU A 115 -12.48 -22.91 -4.40
N LYS A 116 -12.53 -22.81 -3.06
CA LYS A 116 -13.34 -23.70 -2.19
C LYS A 116 -14.84 -23.37 -2.26
N LYS A 117 -15.23 -22.10 -2.46
CA LYS A 117 -16.64 -21.69 -2.59
C LYS A 117 -17.37 -22.31 -3.78
N ASN A 118 -16.65 -22.83 -4.78
CA ASN A 118 -17.25 -23.62 -5.87
C ASN A 118 -17.60 -25.08 -5.46
N SER A 119 -17.36 -25.48 -4.19
CA SER A 119 -17.55 -26.87 -3.75
C SER A 119 -18.37 -27.07 -2.47
N GLU A 120 -18.64 -26.07 -1.61
CA GLU A 120 -19.33 -26.30 -0.33
C GLU A 120 -20.22 -25.11 0.10
N GLU A 121 -21.48 -25.09 -0.37
CA GLU A 121 -22.57 -24.34 0.27
C GLU A 121 -22.99 -25.05 1.57
N ALA A 122 -22.83 -24.40 2.73
CA ALA A 122 -23.83 -24.37 3.81
C ALA A 122 -23.34 -23.66 5.10
N LYS A 123 -24.10 -22.62 5.50
CA LYS A 123 -24.66 -22.38 6.86
C LYS A 123 -24.22 -21.10 7.62
N LYS A 124 -25.13 -20.12 7.53
CA LYS A 124 -25.68 -19.15 8.55
C LYS A 124 -24.84 -17.95 9.01
N GLU A 125 -25.25 -16.75 8.57
CA GLU A 125 -26.02 -15.67 9.27
C GLU A 125 -25.14 -14.87 10.27
N VAL A 126 -25.01 -13.54 10.18
CA VAL A 126 -26.04 -12.53 10.50
C VAL A 126 -25.88 -11.23 9.70
N THR A 127 -27.03 -10.65 9.40
CA THR A 127 -27.40 -9.38 8.73
C THR A 127 -26.92 -8.10 9.41
N GLN A 128 -26.53 -7.08 8.61
CA GLN A 128 -27.02 -5.70 8.83
C GLN A 128 -26.98 -4.88 7.53
N ASP A 129 -28.15 -4.38 7.14
CA ASP A 129 -28.41 -3.52 5.99
C ASP A 129 -27.59 -2.21 6.01
N LYS A 130 -26.78 -2.02 4.98
CA LYS A 130 -26.64 -0.75 4.26
C LYS A 130 -26.47 -1.11 2.79
N LYS A 131 -27.44 -0.74 1.94
CA LYS A 131 -27.27 -0.79 0.48
C LYS A 131 -26.04 0.06 0.12
N ALA A 132 -24.93 -0.59 -0.18
CA ALA A 132 -23.88 0.01 -0.98
C ALA A 132 -24.50 0.27 -2.36
N ASP A 133 -24.41 1.50 -2.84
CA ASP A 133 -24.77 1.82 -4.21
C ASP A 133 -23.71 1.14 -5.09
N GLU A 134 -24.04 -0.05 -5.62
CA GLU A 134 -23.10 -0.94 -6.32
C GLU A 134 -22.47 -0.31 -7.58
N ASN A 135 -22.99 0.84 -8.02
CA ASN A 135 -22.53 1.55 -9.22
C ASN A 135 -21.73 2.84 -8.97
N SER A 136 -21.45 3.22 -7.72
CA SER A 136 -20.65 4.44 -7.46
C SER A 136 -19.14 4.19 -7.56
N LEU A 137 -18.40 5.20 -8.04
CA LEU A 137 -16.94 5.14 -8.11
C LEU A 137 -16.32 5.06 -6.71
N TRP A 138 -16.99 5.62 -5.71
CA TRP A 138 -16.57 5.61 -4.31
C TRP A 138 -17.72 5.34 -3.35
N ASN A 139 -17.47 4.63 -2.25
CA ASN A 139 -18.47 4.36 -1.20
C ASN A 139 -17.80 4.06 0.15
N GLU A 140 -18.59 3.88 1.22
CA GLU A 140 -18.12 3.63 2.59
C GLU A 140 -17.25 2.35 2.71
N HIS A 141 -17.52 1.32 1.89
CA HIS A 141 -16.73 0.09 1.88
C HIS A 141 -15.32 0.35 1.33
N LYS A 142 -15.24 1.01 0.17
CA LYS A 142 -13.97 1.43 -0.46
C LYS A 142 -13.17 2.37 0.43
N ASP A 143 -13.85 3.28 1.13
CA ASP A 143 -13.22 4.19 2.11
C ASP A 143 -12.59 3.41 3.28
N THR A 144 -13.30 2.42 3.81
CA THR A 144 -12.80 1.55 4.88
C THR A 144 -11.61 0.71 4.40
N GLU A 145 -11.68 0.16 3.18
CA GLU A 145 -10.60 -0.61 2.58
C GLU A 145 -9.32 0.24 2.42
N LEU A 146 -9.48 1.47 1.90
CA LEU A 146 -8.39 2.42 1.76
C LEU A 146 -7.80 2.84 3.12
N ALA A 147 -8.64 3.09 4.13
CA ALA A 147 -8.17 3.45 5.46
C ALA A 147 -7.33 2.35 6.10
N ASN A 148 -7.76 1.09 5.99
CA ASN A 148 -6.98 -0.06 6.46
C ASN A 148 -5.65 -0.17 5.71
N TYR A 149 -5.68 -0.03 4.38
CA TYR A 149 -4.49 -0.03 3.57
C TYR A 149 -3.50 1.06 3.98
N MET A 150 -3.97 2.30 4.22
CA MET A 150 -3.12 3.42 4.60
C MET A 150 -2.46 3.23 5.98
N VAL A 151 -3.12 2.56 6.93
CA VAL A 151 -2.50 2.20 8.21
C VAL A 151 -1.34 1.24 7.99
N THR A 152 -1.54 0.17 7.23
CA THR A 152 -0.49 -0.81 6.95
C THR A 152 0.64 -0.20 6.13
N TRP A 153 0.30 0.54 5.08
CA TRP A 153 1.26 1.21 4.22
C TRP A 153 2.13 2.20 5.00
N GLY A 154 1.52 3.02 5.86
CA GLY A 154 2.25 3.91 6.77
C GLY A 154 3.28 3.18 7.62
N GLN A 155 2.90 2.05 8.22
CA GLN A 155 3.82 1.25 9.04
C GLN A 155 5.05 0.78 8.25
N THR A 156 4.90 0.43 6.96
CA THR A 156 6.05 0.04 6.11
C THR A 156 7.06 1.18 5.93
N MET A 157 6.58 2.43 6.00
CA MET A 157 7.36 3.65 5.83
C MET A 157 7.80 4.27 7.18
N ASN A 158 7.47 3.63 8.30
CA ASN A 158 7.60 4.21 9.65
C ASN A 158 6.88 5.58 9.78
N GLN A 159 5.70 5.67 9.18
CA GLN A 159 4.82 6.85 9.16
C GLN A 159 3.44 6.47 9.70
N GLN A 160 2.78 7.35 10.43
CA GLN A 160 1.45 7.08 11.00
C GLN A 160 0.40 7.95 10.33
N TYR A 161 -0.19 7.44 9.26
CA TYR A 161 -1.26 8.14 8.54
C TYR A 161 -2.57 8.07 9.29
N GLN A 162 -3.20 9.22 9.46
CA GLN A 162 -4.57 9.36 9.91
C GLN A 162 -5.46 9.82 8.77
N GLN A 163 -6.71 9.36 8.78
CA GLN A 163 -7.73 9.82 7.83
C GLN A 163 -8.36 11.14 8.29
N TYR A 164 -8.61 12.00 7.31
CA TYR A 164 -9.23 13.32 7.43
C TYR A 164 -10.37 13.45 6.42
N SER A 165 -11.26 14.41 6.66
CA SER A 165 -12.47 14.63 5.85
C SER A 165 -12.82 16.10 5.72
N ASN A 166 -13.86 16.42 4.96
CA ASN A 166 -14.43 17.78 4.92
C ASN A 166 -14.97 18.28 6.28
N GLN A 167 -15.01 17.43 7.31
CA GLN A 167 -15.42 17.78 8.68
C GLN A 167 -14.28 17.60 9.71
N LYS A 168 -13.16 17.00 9.31
CA LYS A 168 -12.01 16.70 10.17
C LYS A 168 -10.73 17.07 9.42
N ASN A 169 -10.10 18.18 9.80
CA ASN A 169 -8.93 18.71 9.11
C ASN A 169 -7.61 18.29 9.75
N VAL A 170 -6.54 18.34 8.95
CA VAL A 170 -5.15 18.28 9.40
C VAL A 170 -4.52 19.67 9.33
N ASP A 171 -3.67 20.00 10.29
CA ASP A 171 -2.85 21.20 10.28
C ASP A 171 -1.51 20.94 9.55
N LEU A 172 -1.44 21.43 8.32
CA LEU A 172 -0.21 21.47 7.52
C LEU A 172 0.41 22.88 7.59
N TYR A 173 1.19 23.13 8.63
CA TYR A 173 1.94 24.38 8.83
C TYR A 173 1.04 25.64 8.91
N GLY A 174 -0.12 25.52 9.55
CA GLY A 174 -1.13 26.55 9.70
C GLY A 174 -2.24 26.49 8.65
N VAL A 175 -2.09 25.67 7.61
CA VAL A 175 -3.16 25.41 6.63
C VAL A 175 -3.98 24.21 7.08
N GLN A 176 -5.27 24.43 7.33
CA GLN A 176 -6.27 23.41 7.67
C GLN A 176 -6.77 22.72 6.39
N VAL A 177 -6.28 21.51 6.15
CA VAL A 177 -6.58 20.74 4.92
C VAL A 177 -7.54 19.58 5.27
N PRO A 178 -8.58 19.30 4.48
CA PRO A 178 -8.91 19.91 3.18
C PRO A 178 -9.74 21.21 3.25
N GLU A 179 -10.18 21.65 4.43
CA GLU A 179 -11.14 22.77 4.55
C GLU A 179 -10.73 24.07 3.83
N ASN A 180 -9.51 24.59 4.05
CA ASN A 180 -9.10 25.86 3.43
C ASN A 180 -9.06 25.76 1.90
N VAL A 181 -8.76 24.58 1.35
CA VAL A 181 -8.80 24.33 -0.08
C VAL A 181 -10.24 24.27 -0.57
N LEU A 182 -11.11 23.52 0.12
CA LEU A 182 -12.52 23.38 -0.25
C LEU A 182 -13.32 24.69 -0.15
N LYS A 183 -12.90 25.60 0.75
CA LYS A 183 -13.48 26.96 0.89
C LYS A 183 -12.86 27.99 -0.07
N GLY A 184 -11.80 27.63 -0.79
CA GLY A 184 -11.08 28.54 -1.69
C GLY A 184 -10.23 29.59 -0.98
N GLU A 185 -9.89 29.38 0.29
CA GLU A 185 -8.94 30.22 1.04
C GLU A 185 -7.50 29.94 0.58
N TRP A 186 -7.23 28.70 0.19
CA TRP A 186 -6.04 28.28 -0.55
C TRP A 186 -6.46 27.68 -1.89
N THR A 187 -5.75 28.02 -2.96
CA THR A 187 -6.01 27.43 -4.29
C THR A 187 -5.19 26.16 -4.44
N MET A 188 -5.84 25.04 -4.73
CA MET A 188 -5.14 23.81 -5.09
C MET A 188 -4.49 23.97 -6.47
N ALA A 189 -3.23 23.62 -6.60
CA ALA A 189 -2.53 23.56 -7.87
C ALA A 189 -1.87 22.19 -8.05
N VAL A 190 -2.04 21.56 -9.21
CA VAL A 190 -1.38 20.30 -9.58
C VAL A 190 -0.35 20.61 -10.66
N ASP A 191 0.92 20.28 -10.41
CA ASP A 191 2.03 20.58 -11.33
C ASP A 191 2.03 22.05 -11.78
N GLU A 192 1.97 22.96 -10.80
CA GLU A 192 1.91 24.43 -10.94
C GLU A 192 0.63 25.00 -11.59
N SER A 193 -0.28 24.16 -12.06
CA SER A 193 -1.53 24.60 -12.67
C SER A 193 -2.65 24.68 -11.62
N PRO A 194 -3.31 25.84 -11.41
CA PRO A 194 -4.43 25.95 -10.49
C PRO A 194 -5.61 25.11 -11.00
N VAL A 195 -6.24 24.38 -10.09
CA VAL A 195 -7.35 23.45 -10.39
C VAL A 195 -8.48 23.62 -9.38
N THR A 196 -9.68 23.20 -9.78
CA THR A 196 -10.82 23.18 -8.88
C THR A 196 -11.02 21.80 -8.26
N VAL A 197 -11.39 21.76 -6.98
CA VAL A 197 -11.62 20.52 -6.23
C VAL A 197 -12.89 20.64 -5.41
N GLU A 198 -13.61 19.54 -5.24
CA GLU A 198 -14.73 19.40 -4.32
C GLU A 198 -14.65 18.08 -3.56
N TRP A 199 -15.23 18.03 -2.36
CA TRP A 199 -15.41 16.77 -1.66
C TRP A 199 -16.54 15.97 -2.33
N SER A 200 -16.30 14.69 -2.60
CA SER A 200 -17.29 13.80 -3.21
C SER A 200 -17.43 12.52 -2.40
N GLN A 201 -18.67 12.16 -2.06
CA GLN A 201 -18.97 10.92 -1.33
C GLN A 201 -19.06 9.70 -2.25
N ASP A 202 -19.33 9.92 -3.56
CA ASP A 202 -19.57 8.87 -4.54
C ASP A 202 -18.51 8.82 -5.66
N GLY A 203 -17.53 9.72 -5.62
CA GLY A 203 -16.46 9.85 -6.61
C GLY A 203 -16.87 10.58 -7.89
N THR A 204 -18.08 11.17 -7.93
CA THR A 204 -18.59 11.97 -9.06
C THR A 204 -18.74 13.45 -8.67
N GLY A 205 -18.78 14.34 -9.67
CA GLY A 205 -18.81 15.77 -9.43
C GLY A 205 -18.72 16.63 -10.70
N THR A 206 -18.59 17.94 -10.49
CA THR A 206 -18.52 18.99 -11.53
C THR A 206 -17.22 19.76 -11.55
N LYS A 207 -16.37 19.64 -10.51
CA LYS A 207 -15.03 20.23 -10.47
C LYS A 207 -14.00 19.37 -11.20
N ASP A 208 -12.79 19.91 -11.37
CA ASP A 208 -11.71 19.17 -12.03
C ASP A 208 -11.36 17.90 -11.23
N TYR A 209 -11.35 17.99 -9.90
CA TYR A 209 -11.03 16.87 -9.00
C TYR A 209 -12.14 16.60 -7.98
N GLN A 210 -12.54 15.34 -7.88
CA GLN A 210 -13.43 14.82 -6.84
C GLN A 210 -12.58 14.22 -5.73
N LEU A 211 -12.43 14.92 -4.61
CA LEU A 211 -11.69 14.46 -3.44
C LEU A 211 -12.55 13.48 -2.62
N VAL A 212 -12.10 12.24 -2.53
CA VAL A 212 -12.85 11.16 -1.88
C VAL A 212 -12.28 10.77 -0.52
N ALA A 213 -10.97 10.94 -0.31
CA ALA A 213 -10.33 10.73 0.98
C ALA A 213 -9.04 11.57 1.14
N VAL A 214 -8.70 11.88 2.39
CA VAL A 214 -7.46 12.58 2.77
C VAL A 214 -6.76 11.79 3.85
N PHE A 215 -5.45 11.59 3.68
CA PHE A 215 -4.61 10.98 4.71
C PHE A 215 -3.38 11.82 4.98
N SER A 216 -2.98 11.93 6.24
CA SER A 216 -1.78 12.68 6.62
C SER A 216 -1.11 12.09 7.84
N ASP A 217 0.21 12.16 7.86
CA ASP A 217 1.07 11.79 8.99
C ASP A 217 1.54 13.01 9.81
N ALA A 218 1.03 14.21 9.47
CA ALA A 218 1.49 15.49 9.99
C ALA A 218 1.42 15.67 11.51
N ASP A 219 0.53 14.94 12.18
CA ASP A 219 0.39 14.96 13.65
C ASP A 219 1.47 14.15 14.35
N THR A 220 2.17 13.27 13.62
CA THR A 220 3.09 12.28 14.17
C THR A 220 4.52 12.44 13.66
N GLN A 221 4.68 12.95 12.44
CA GLN A 221 5.99 13.13 11.82
C GLN A 221 6.73 14.38 12.33
N PRO A 222 8.08 14.38 12.24
CA PRO A 222 8.88 15.57 12.47
C PRO A 222 8.37 16.78 11.69
N TYR A 223 8.57 17.98 12.25
CA TYR A 223 7.98 19.20 11.72
C TYR A 223 8.15 19.36 10.20
N MET A 224 9.33 19.05 9.65
CA MET A 224 9.65 19.22 8.21
C MET A 224 9.35 17.99 7.34
N GLU A 225 8.81 16.92 7.90
CA GLU A 225 8.61 15.62 7.23
C GLU A 225 7.14 15.24 7.14
N LYS A 226 6.26 16.24 7.10
CA LYS A 226 4.82 16.06 7.01
C LYS A 226 4.38 15.80 5.57
N HIS A 227 3.49 14.83 5.38
CA HIS A 227 2.90 14.46 4.11
C HIS A 227 1.38 14.53 4.19
N VAL A 228 0.75 15.11 3.17
CA VAL A 228 -0.70 15.03 2.98
C VAL A 228 -0.97 14.39 1.62
N TYR A 229 -1.74 13.31 1.64
CA TYR A 229 -2.22 12.62 0.45
C TYR A 229 -3.68 12.93 0.20
N PHE A 230 -3.98 13.31 -1.04
CA PHE A 230 -5.33 13.49 -1.58
C PHE A 230 -5.63 12.33 -2.52
N PHE A 231 -6.64 11.54 -2.17
CA PHE A 231 -7.18 10.49 -3.02
C PHE A 231 -8.34 11.08 -3.80
N VAL A 232 -8.16 11.18 -5.13
CA VAL A 232 -9.07 11.93 -6.00
C VAL A 232 -9.50 11.09 -7.18
N ILE A 233 -10.72 11.34 -7.65
CA ILE A 233 -11.16 10.92 -8.98
C ILE A 233 -11.06 12.13 -9.89
N HIS A 234 -10.30 12.02 -10.97
CA HIS A 234 -10.15 13.05 -12.00
C HIS A 234 -10.64 12.49 -13.33
N GLN A 235 -11.75 13.04 -13.84
CA GLN A 235 -12.36 12.58 -15.09
C GLN A 235 -12.62 11.05 -15.10
N GLY A 236 -13.10 10.51 -13.97
CA GLY A 236 -13.34 9.08 -13.78
C GLY A 236 -12.08 8.23 -13.56
N THR A 237 -10.88 8.81 -13.57
CA THR A 237 -9.62 8.11 -13.31
C THR A 237 -9.16 8.36 -11.87
N PRO A 238 -8.89 7.30 -11.08
CA PRO A 238 -8.32 7.47 -9.75
C PRO A 238 -6.88 7.98 -9.82
N GLN A 239 -6.57 8.99 -9.01
CA GLN A 239 -5.22 9.52 -8.83
C GLN A 239 -4.92 9.74 -7.34
N VAL A 240 -3.65 9.62 -6.98
CA VAL A 240 -3.16 9.92 -5.63
C VAL A 240 -2.21 11.10 -5.74
N LEU A 241 -2.59 12.21 -5.12
CA LEU A 241 -1.83 13.44 -5.09
C LEU A 241 -1.16 13.60 -3.74
N ILE A 242 0.03 14.19 -3.71
CA ILE A 242 0.77 14.45 -2.48
C ILE A 242 1.18 15.91 -2.41
N THR A 243 1.11 16.48 -1.22
CA THR A 243 1.81 17.73 -0.87
C THR A 243 2.69 17.54 0.35
N GLN A 244 3.87 18.15 0.29
CA GLN A 244 4.83 18.29 1.38
C GLN A 244 5.23 19.77 1.52
N GLN A 245 4.42 20.68 0.97
CA GLN A 245 4.71 22.10 0.96
C GLN A 245 4.76 22.63 2.40
N ASN A 246 5.88 23.25 2.75
CA ASN A 246 6.14 23.81 4.08
C ASN A 246 6.37 25.32 4.08
N GLN A 247 6.26 25.97 2.92
CA GLN A 247 6.36 27.42 2.76
C GLN A 247 5.10 27.95 2.07
N GLY A 248 4.70 29.16 2.43
CA GLY A 248 3.70 29.91 1.68
C GLY A 248 4.24 30.38 0.32
N ASN A 249 3.37 30.98 -0.47
CA ASN A 249 3.72 31.68 -1.71
C ASN A 249 2.78 32.87 -1.92
N ASP A 250 3.17 33.77 -2.82
CA ASP A 250 2.46 35.03 -3.08
C ASP A 250 1.03 34.84 -3.64
N HIS A 251 0.68 33.63 -4.06
CA HIS A 251 -0.61 33.30 -4.67
C HIS A 251 -1.54 32.50 -3.75
N ASN A 252 -1.12 32.17 -2.53
CA ASN A 252 -1.82 31.23 -1.63
C ASN A 252 -2.15 29.89 -2.31
N TYR A 253 -1.20 29.37 -3.10
CA TYR A 253 -1.34 28.07 -3.75
C TYR A 253 -0.86 26.96 -2.83
N LEU A 254 -1.64 25.88 -2.72
CA LEU A 254 -1.18 24.63 -2.15
C LEU A 254 -0.85 23.69 -3.31
N TYR A 255 0.45 23.50 -3.54
CA TYR A 255 0.97 22.69 -4.63
C TYR A 255 0.91 21.22 -4.29
N PHE A 256 0.31 20.46 -5.19
CA PHE A 256 0.29 19.02 -5.23
C PHE A 256 0.99 18.54 -6.50
N HIS A 257 1.46 17.31 -6.46
CA HIS A 257 1.85 16.55 -7.64
C HIS A 257 1.31 15.12 -7.50
N VAL A 258 1.22 14.41 -8.62
CA VAL A 258 0.91 12.97 -8.58
C VAL A 258 2.04 12.27 -7.82
N THR A 259 1.68 11.45 -6.83
CA THR A 259 2.69 10.72 -6.06
C THR A 259 3.51 9.80 -6.96
N SER A 260 4.79 9.63 -6.67
CA SER A 260 5.62 8.61 -7.32
C SER A 260 5.47 7.22 -6.69
N ARG A 261 4.61 7.08 -5.67
CA ARG A 261 4.32 5.83 -4.96
C ARG A 261 3.39 4.94 -5.78
N THR A 262 3.98 4.06 -6.57
CA THR A 262 3.26 3.16 -7.49
C THR A 262 2.37 2.15 -6.75
N ASP A 263 2.74 1.78 -5.53
CA ASP A 263 1.96 0.96 -4.61
C ASP A 263 0.66 1.66 -4.18
N LEU A 264 0.74 2.91 -3.71
CA LEU A 264 -0.45 3.71 -3.36
C LEU A 264 -1.38 3.88 -4.56
N ILE A 265 -0.81 4.19 -5.73
CA ILE A 265 -1.58 4.36 -6.98
C ILE A 265 -2.29 3.05 -7.36
N SER A 266 -1.59 1.92 -7.28
CA SER A 266 -2.14 0.62 -7.66
C SER A 266 -3.25 0.20 -6.70
N ALA A 267 -3.00 0.27 -5.38
CA ALA A 267 -3.99 -0.08 -4.37
C ALA A 267 -5.25 0.78 -4.49
N PHE A 268 -5.12 2.10 -4.61
CA PHE A 268 -6.28 2.97 -4.79
C PHE A 268 -7.03 2.69 -6.10
N THR A 269 -6.30 2.41 -7.18
CA THR A 269 -6.90 2.04 -8.47
C THR A 269 -7.71 0.75 -8.37
N GLU A 270 -7.19 -0.25 -7.65
CA GLU A 270 -7.87 -1.52 -7.42
C GLU A 270 -9.12 -1.35 -6.57
N ILE A 271 -9.02 -0.59 -5.47
CA ILE A 271 -10.16 -0.26 -4.60
C ILE A 271 -11.26 0.47 -5.35
N VAL A 272 -10.92 1.44 -6.22
CA VAL A 272 -11.93 2.14 -7.02
C VAL A 272 -12.60 1.22 -8.04
N LYS A 273 -11.85 0.30 -8.63
CA LYS A 273 -12.36 -0.68 -9.62
C LYS A 273 -13.10 -1.85 -9.00
N SER A 274 -12.89 -2.14 -7.72
CA SER A 274 -13.59 -3.22 -7.05
C SER A 274 -15.10 -2.96 -7.13
N GLN A 275 -15.83 -3.97 -7.59
CA GLN A 275 -17.28 -3.99 -7.45
C GLN A 275 -17.56 -4.41 -6.02
N ALA A 276 -18.57 -3.80 -5.39
CA ALA A 276 -19.11 -4.40 -4.18
C ALA A 276 -19.65 -5.77 -4.60
N ASP A 277 -19.10 -6.86 -4.05
CA ASP A 277 -19.51 -8.22 -4.40
C ASP A 277 -21.02 -8.39 -4.15
N GLU A 278 -21.78 -8.43 -5.24
CA GLU A 278 -23.21 -8.74 -5.28
C GLU A 278 -23.37 -10.25 -5.03
N SER A 279 -23.31 -10.67 -3.76
CA SER A 279 -23.87 -11.95 -3.33
C SER A 279 -25.05 -11.72 -2.39
N ALA A 280 -26.12 -11.18 -2.97
CA ALA A 280 -27.44 -11.10 -2.35
C ALA A 280 -28.54 -11.33 -3.40
N GLN A 281 -28.74 -12.59 -3.79
CA GLN A 281 -30.05 -13.14 -4.18
C GLN A 281 -30.06 -14.66 -4.15
#